data_AF-M0A5A7-F1
#
_entry.id   AF-M0A5A7-F1
#
_cell.length_a   1.000
_cell.length_b   1.000
_cell.length_c   1.000
_cell.angle_alpha   90.00
_cell.angle_beta   90.00
_cell.angle_gamma   90.00
#
_symmetry.space_group_name_H-M   'P 1'
#
loop_
_entity.id
_entity.type
_entity.pdbx_description
1 polymer ?
#
loop_
_entity_poly.entity_id
_entity_poly.type
_entity_poly.pdbx_seq_one_letter_code
_entity_poly.pdbx_strand_id
1 'polypeptide(L)'
;MTEERPAYPSLENRTARHRTLQAIGRDGTTTKPASGDCSDRKWPTYWITAASLLEWSDPYERIVDKENEPFYRWFVGGSLNAAENCIDRIIA
;
A
#
# COMPACT_ATOMS: atom_id res chain seq x y z
N MET A 1 -32.68 -31.91 3.29
CA MET A 1 -31.37 -31.40 2.86
C MET A 1 -31.03 -30.23 3.78
N THR A 2 -30.46 -30.55 4.94
CA THR A 2 -30.09 -29.59 5.98
C THR A 2 -28.65 -29.20 5.71
N GLU A 3 -28.44 -27.95 5.29
CA GLU A 3 -27.12 -27.41 4.98
C GLU A 3 -26.46 -26.97 6.29
N GLU A 4 -25.58 -27.83 6.83
CA GLU A 4 -24.72 -27.51 7.97
C GLU A 4 -23.75 -26.39 7.56
N ARG A 5 -23.94 -25.19 8.14
CA ARG A 5 -23.03 -24.05 7.97
C ARG A 5 -21.64 -24.42 8.51
N PRO A 6 -20.54 -24.23 7.75
CA PRO A 6 -19.21 -24.48 8.29
C PRO A 6 -18.90 -23.51 9.44
N ALA A 7 -18.44 -24.05 10.56
CA ALA A 7 -18.03 -23.27 11.72
C ALA A 7 -16.72 -22.53 11.41
N TYR A 8 -16.79 -21.21 11.27
CA TYR A 8 -15.59 -20.38 11.17
C TYR A 8 -14.91 -20.30 12.56
N PRO A 9 -13.59 -20.47 12.66
CA PRO A 9 -12.89 -20.28 13.92
C PRO A 9 -13.02 -18.81 14.38
N SER A 10 -13.32 -18.60 15.66
CA SER A 10 -13.47 -17.27 16.24
C SER A 10 -12.18 -16.45 16.12
N LEU A 11 -12.32 -15.13 15.98
CA LEU A 11 -11.22 -14.18 15.79
C LEU A 11 -10.19 -14.15 16.94
N GLU A 12 -10.53 -14.80 18.05
CA GLU A 12 -9.77 -14.84 19.29
C GLU A 12 -8.48 -15.67 19.19
N ASN A 13 -8.37 -16.56 18.19
CA ASN A 13 -7.19 -17.43 18.00
C ASN A 13 -6.07 -16.84 17.11
N ARG A 14 -6.13 -15.56 16.73
CA ARG A 14 -5.09 -14.91 15.89
C ARG A 14 -3.86 -14.45 16.65
N THR A 15 -3.94 -14.31 17.98
CA THR A 15 -2.87 -13.70 18.77
C THR A 15 -1.69 -14.66 19.05
N ALA A 16 -1.83 -15.96 18.74
CA ALA A 16 -0.80 -16.98 18.99
C ALA A 16 0.27 -17.12 17.90
N ARG A 17 0.33 -16.23 16.90
CA ARG A 17 1.42 -16.17 15.90
C ARG A 17 2.19 -14.86 15.92
N HIS A 18 2.37 -14.27 17.10
CA HIS A 18 3.47 -13.32 17.30
C HIS A 18 4.78 -14.09 17.30
N ARG A 19 5.25 -14.48 16.12
CA ARG A 19 6.65 -14.83 15.95
C ARG A 19 7.40 -13.52 16.14
N THR A 20 7.95 -13.29 17.33
CA THR A 20 8.86 -12.16 17.56
C THR A 20 9.94 -12.25 16.50
N LEU A 21 9.98 -11.29 15.57
CA LEU A 21 11.07 -11.19 14.61
C LEU A 21 12.34 -10.95 15.44
N GLN A 22 13.19 -11.98 15.56
CA GLN A 22 14.50 -11.77 16.14
C GLN A 22 15.32 -10.88 15.20
N ALA A 23 15.89 -9.82 15.78
CA ALA A 23 16.75 -8.87 15.11
C ALA A 23 17.98 -9.57 14.51
N ILE A 24 18.19 -9.42 13.21
CA ILE A 24 19.47 -9.74 12.57
C ILE A 24 20.37 -8.51 12.68
N GLY A 25 21.50 -8.66 13.38
CA GLY A 25 22.56 -7.66 13.36
C GLY A 25 23.91 -8.29 13.72
N ARG A 26 24.93 -8.02 12.91
CA ARG A 26 26.32 -7.94 13.42
C ARG A 26 27.22 -6.97 12.64
N ASP A 27 26.89 -6.70 11.38
CA ASP A 27 27.50 -5.72 10.48
C ASP A 27 26.42 -5.09 9.57
N GLY A 28 25.17 -5.15 10.07
CA GLY A 28 23.95 -4.52 9.55
C GLY A 28 24.12 -3.02 9.50
N THR A 29 24.91 -2.58 8.53
CA THR A 29 25.28 -1.21 8.28
C THR A 29 24.04 -0.53 7.79
N THR A 30 23.23 -0.15 8.77
CA THR A 30 22.30 0.94 8.74
C THR A 30 21.53 0.99 7.43
N THR A 31 20.30 0.46 7.40
CA THR A 31 19.29 1.17 6.60
C THR A 31 19.32 2.58 7.17
N LYS A 32 20.05 3.47 6.48
CA LYS A 32 20.36 4.84 6.87
C LYS A 32 19.15 5.36 7.64
N PRO A 33 19.24 5.76 8.93
CA PRO A 33 18.13 6.48 9.50
C PRO A 33 17.94 7.64 8.54
N ALA A 34 16.74 7.77 7.99
CA ALA A 34 16.41 8.84 7.09
C ALA A 34 16.36 10.17 7.87
N SER A 35 17.39 10.46 8.66
CA SER A 35 17.81 11.79 9.06
C SER A 35 18.53 12.42 7.87
N GLY A 36 17.79 12.59 6.78
CA GLY A 36 18.12 13.44 5.66
C GLY A 36 16.93 14.38 5.54
N ASP A 37 17.22 15.67 5.67
CA ASP A 37 16.29 16.79 5.57
C ASP A 37 15.00 16.46 4.80
N CYS A 38 13.85 16.48 5.48
CA CYS A 38 12.56 16.25 4.85
C CYS A 38 12.17 17.40 3.89
N SER A 39 12.95 18.49 3.88
CA SER A 39 12.69 19.71 3.10
C SER A 39 12.92 19.53 1.59
N ASP A 40 13.79 18.60 1.17
CA ASP A 40 14.08 18.38 -0.27
C ASP A 40 13.12 17.40 -0.95
N ARG A 41 12.21 16.77 -0.19
CA ARG A 41 11.11 15.98 -0.77
C ARG A 41 10.04 16.94 -1.27
N LYS A 42 10.12 17.33 -2.54
CA LYS A 42 9.07 18.08 -3.25
C LYS A 42 7.76 17.29 -3.28
N TRP A 43 7.01 17.38 -2.20
CA TRP A 43 5.60 17.03 -2.15
C TRP A 43 4.84 17.88 -3.17
N PRO A 44 3.89 17.34 -3.96
CA PRO A 44 3.39 15.95 -4.00
C PRO A 44 4.10 15.05 -5.05
N THR A 45 5.10 15.59 -5.76
CA THR A 45 5.78 14.96 -6.91
C THR A 45 6.39 13.59 -6.60
N TYR A 46 6.76 13.33 -5.34
CA TYR A 46 7.26 12.01 -4.90
C TYR A 46 6.31 10.85 -5.25
N TRP A 47 5.01 11.09 -5.24
CA TRP A 47 4.01 10.06 -5.52
C TRP A 47 3.93 9.66 -6.99
N ILE A 48 4.54 10.42 -7.90
CA ILE A 48 4.59 10.07 -9.33
C ILE A 48 5.36 8.76 -9.51
N THR A 49 6.50 8.61 -8.84
CA THR A 49 7.31 7.40 -8.93
C THR A 49 6.55 6.19 -8.40
N ALA A 50 5.81 6.34 -7.30
CA ALA A 50 4.97 5.27 -6.78
C ALA A 50 3.83 4.94 -7.75
N ALA A 51 3.16 5.95 -8.32
CA ALA A 51 2.08 5.77 -9.27
C ALA A 51 2.54 5.10 -10.58
N SER A 52 3.79 5.32 -11.01
CA SER A 52 4.36 4.67 -12.19
C SER A 52 4.61 3.16 -12.03
N LEU A 53 4.54 2.63 -10.81
CA LEU A 53 4.68 1.18 -10.57
C LEU A 53 3.34 0.43 -10.74
N LEU A 54 2.23 1.16 -10.76
CA LEU A 54 0.89 0.64 -10.92
C LEU A 54 0.49 0.70 -12.38
N GLU A 55 -0.29 -0.29 -12.80
CA GLU A 55 -0.97 -0.30 -14.08
C GLU A 55 -2.29 0.46 -13.94
N TRP A 56 -2.49 1.44 -14.81
CA TRP A 56 -3.67 2.30 -14.81
C TRP A 56 -4.53 1.93 -16.02
N SER A 57 -5.80 1.61 -15.77
CA SER A 57 -6.77 1.39 -16.83
C SER A 57 -7.10 2.69 -17.56
N ASP A 58 -7.25 3.78 -16.79
CA ASP A 58 -7.38 5.15 -17.30
C ASP A 58 -6.32 6.06 -16.63
N PRO A 59 -5.60 6.89 -17.40
CA PRO A 59 -4.56 7.75 -16.85
C PRO A 59 -5.15 8.84 -15.96
N TYR A 60 -4.48 9.15 -14.85
CA TYR A 60 -4.88 10.24 -13.95
C TYR A 60 -4.39 11.60 -14.47
N GLU A 61 -5.17 12.66 -14.18
CA GLU A 61 -4.86 14.03 -14.59
C GLU A 61 -4.16 14.82 -13.47
N ARG A 62 -4.50 14.53 -12.20
CA ARG A 62 -4.01 15.28 -11.03
C ARG A 62 -3.67 14.36 -9.87
N ILE A 63 -2.50 14.54 -9.25
CA ILE A 63 -2.02 13.69 -8.15
C ILE A 63 -2.84 13.91 -6.87
N VAL A 64 -3.06 15.16 -6.49
CA VAL A 64 -3.85 15.50 -5.31
C VAL A 64 -4.70 16.73 -5.61
N ASP A 65 -6.00 16.60 -5.36
CA ASP A 65 -6.95 17.70 -5.39
C ASP A 65 -7.19 18.19 -3.96
N LYS A 66 -6.87 19.46 -3.74
CA LYS A 66 -7.03 20.16 -2.45
C LYS A 66 -8.20 21.14 -2.47
N GLU A 67 -8.91 21.27 -3.59
CA GLU A 67 -9.96 22.29 -3.75
C GLU A 67 -11.18 22.02 -2.85
N ASN A 68 -11.36 20.78 -2.39
CA ASN A 68 -12.47 20.35 -1.53
C ASN A 68 -12.02 19.89 -0.14
N GLU A 69 -11.12 20.62 0.53
CA GLU A 69 -10.80 20.36 1.93
C GLU A 69 -12.10 20.36 2.78
N PRO A 70 -12.39 19.34 3.63
CA PRO A 70 -11.54 18.30 4.21
C PRO A 70 -11.41 16.99 3.41
N PHE A 71 -12.08 16.87 2.27
CA PHE A 71 -12.09 15.66 1.44
C PHE A 71 -11.07 15.74 0.31
N TYR A 72 -9.83 15.39 0.64
CA TYR A 72 -8.76 15.26 -0.34
C TYR A 72 -9.03 14.09 -1.30
N ARG A 73 -8.89 14.34 -2.60
CA ARG A 73 -8.94 13.29 -3.63
C ARG A 73 -7.56 13.07 -4.21
N TRP A 74 -7.19 11.81 -4.34
CA TRP A 74 -5.91 11.36 -4.87
C TRP A 74 -6.09 10.74 -6.25
N PHE A 75 -5.14 11.01 -7.15
CA PHE A 75 -5.12 10.51 -8.53
C PHE A 75 -6.45 10.75 -9.26
N VAL A 76 -6.87 12.00 -9.30
CA VAL A 76 -8.16 12.41 -9.87
C VAL A 76 -8.18 12.18 -11.38
N GLY A 77 -9.29 11.60 -11.85
CA GLY A 77 -9.49 11.23 -13.25
C GLY A 77 -8.93 9.86 -13.63
N GLY A 78 -8.08 9.26 -12.78
CA GLY A 78 -7.52 7.94 -13.04
C GLY A 78 -8.42 6.81 -12.55
N SER A 79 -8.38 5.68 -13.25
CA SER A 79 -9.04 4.43 -12.88
C SER A 79 -8.03 3.29 -12.92
N LEU A 80 -8.09 2.39 -11.94
CA LEU A 80 -7.27 1.19 -11.90
C LEU A 80 -8.04 0.03 -11.27
N ASN A 81 -7.63 -1.19 -11.58
CA ASN A 81 -8.12 -2.38 -10.92
C ASN A 81 -7.08 -2.91 -9.92
N ALA A 82 -7.48 -3.02 -8.65
CA ALA A 82 -6.59 -3.49 -7.60
C ALA A 82 -6.26 -5.00 -7.73
N ALA A 83 -7.22 -5.83 -8.13
CA ALA A 83 -7.00 -7.26 -8.34
C ALA A 83 -6.06 -7.52 -9.52
N GLU A 84 -6.22 -6.77 -10.61
CA GLU A 84 -5.32 -6.85 -11.76
C GLU A 84 -3.88 -6.52 -11.36
N ASN A 85 -3.70 -5.43 -10.63
CA ASN A 85 -2.40 -4.99 -10.15
C ASN A 85 -1.75 -5.94 -9.14
N CYS A 86 -2.54 -6.71 -8.38
CA CYS A 86 -2.00 -7.58 -7.31
C CYS A 86 -1.88 -9.05 -7.72
N ILE A 87 -2.68 -9.52 -8.66
CA ILE A 87 -2.84 -10.95 -8.96
C ILE A 87 -2.58 -11.17 -10.44
N ASP A 88 -3.35 -10.52 -11.30
CA ASP A 88 -3.35 -10.87 -12.73
C ASP A 88 -2.02 -10.50 -13.39
N ARG A 89 -1.44 -9.35 -13.07
CA ARG A 89 -0.11 -8.95 -13.61
C ARG A 89 1.06 -9.82 -13.17
N ILE A 90 0.90 -10.54 -12.05
CA ILE A 90 1.98 -11.35 -11.47
C ILE A 90 1.94 -12.77 -12.05
N ILE A 91 0.77 -13.21 -12.50
CA ILE A 91 0.55 -14.54 -13.07
C ILE A 91 0.74 -14.54 -14.59
N ALA A 92 0.59 -13.39 -15.25
CA ALA A 92 0.74 -13.21 -16.70
C ALA A 92 2.16 -13.47 -17.23
#